data_AF-A0A9D8K387-F1
#
_entry.id   AF-A0A9D8K387-F1
#
_cell.length_a   1.000
_cell.length_b   1.000
_cell.length_c   1.000
_cell.angle_alpha   90.00
_cell.angle_beta   90.00
_cell.angle_gamma   90.00
#
_symmetry.space_group_name_H-M   'P 1'
#
loop_
_entity.id
_entity.type
_entity.pdbx_description
1 polymer ?
#
loop_
_entity_poly.entity_id
_entity_poly.type
_entity_poly.pdbx_seq_one_letter_code
_entity_poly.pdbx_strand_id
1 'polypeptide(L)'
;MLEREGEGWRLAWDDQRHPFPLLIGGEGWATELTAAEGEALLNAIGALGAQHQALVDTLLDEETIGLDFTGSVPSATGEESGELCVVLEGDRWTWSLRFVLHPSAGQRAVEGAWGPGAAQAFARACAVLAEATAARSGGAGA
;
A
#
# COMPACT_ATOMS: atom_id res chain seq x y z
N MET A 1 -7.61 -16.70 3.51
CA MET A 1 -7.52 -15.93 2.25
C MET A 1 -8.55 -14.82 2.26
N LEU A 2 -8.12 -13.58 2.08
CA LEU A 2 -8.97 -12.39 1.88
C LEU A 2 -8.68 -11.87 0.47
N GLU A 3 -9.71 -11.67 -0.34
CA GLU A 3 -9.59 -11.19 -1.72
C GLU A 3 -10.61 -10.08 -1.98
N ARG A 4 -10.16 -9.03 -2.66
CA ARG A 4 -10.96 -7.88 -3.10
C ARG A 4 -10.43 -7.40 -4.44
N GLU A 5 -11.33 -7.02 -5.33
CA GLU A 5 -10.99 -6.44 -6.63
C GLU A 5 -12.04 -5.44 -7.07
N GLY A 6 -11.67 -4.62 -8.04
CA GLY A 6 -12.55 -3.69 -8.72
C GLY A 6 -11.90 -3.18 -9.99
N GLU A 7 -12.54 -2.22 -10.65
CA GLU A 7 -12.00 -1.63 -11.87
C GLU A 7 -10.60 -1.03 -11.63
N GLY A 8 -9.59 -1.59 -12.31
CA GLY A 8 -8.21 -1.11 -12.24
C GLY A 8 -7.46 -1.45 -10.94
N TRP A 9 -7.97 -2.31 -10.06
CA TRP A 9 -7.24 -2.75 -8.86
C TRP A 9 -7.61 -4.15 -8.38
N ARG A 10 -6.66 -4.80 -7.71
CA ARG A 10 -6.87 -6.04 -6.95
C ARG A 10 -5.97 -6.12 -5.73
N LEU A 11 -6.48 -6.78 -4.69
CA LEU A 11 -5.83 -6.97 -3.40
C LEU A 11 -6.20 -8.35 -2.87
N ALA A 12 -5.20 -9.19 -2.60
CA ALA A 12 -5.42 -10.45 -1.93
C ALA A 12 -4.35 -10.72 -0.87
N TRP A 13 -4.76 -11.34 0.24
CA TRP A 13 -3.86 -11.81 1.29
C TRP A 13 -4.15 -13.28 1.57
N ASP A 14 -3.13 -14.12 1.40
CA ASP A 14 -3.17 -15.56 1.66
C ASP A 14 -2.03 -15.99 2.60
N ASP A 15 -2.38 -16.26 3.86
CA ASP A 15 -1.41 -16.68 4.89
C ASP A 15 -0.71 -18.01 4.55
N GLN A 16 -1.22 -18.78 3.59
CA GLN A 16 -0.59 -20.04 3.18
C GLN A 16 0.47 -19.84 2.09
N ARG A 17 0.57 -18.64 1.49
CA ARG A 17 1.56 -18.32 0.46
C ARG A 17 2.79 -17.69 1.10
N HIS A 18 3.86 -18.46 1.19
CA HIS A 18 5.16 -17.98 1.64
C HIS A 18 6.19 -18.04 0.50
N PRO A 19 7.09 -17.04 0.40
CA PRO A 19 7.25 -15.90 1.30
C PRO A 19 6.38 -14.68 0.94
N PHE A 20 5.55 -14.76 -0.10
CA PHE A 20 4.79 -13.63 -0.66
C PHE A 20 3.27 -13.76 -0.44
N PRO A 21 2.74 -13.45 0.75
CA PRO A 21 1.33 -13.65 1.07
C PRO A 21 0.42 -12.59 0.46
N LEU A 22 0.95 -11.42 0.10
CA LEU A 22 0.17 -10.31 -0.41
C LEU A 22 0.26 -10.22 -1.93
N LEU A 23 -0.86 -10.25 -2.62
CA LEU A 23 -0.96 -9.89 -4.04
C LEU A 23 -1.61 -8.51 -4.17
N ILE A 24 -0.95 -7.63 -4.90
CA ILE A 24 -1.52 -6.34 -5.33
C ILE A 24 -1.50 -6.27 -6.86
N GLY A 25 -2.38 -5.47 -7.44
CA GLY A 25 -2.32 -5.18 -8.86
C GLY A 25 -3.12 -3.98 -9.26
N GLY A 26 -2.78 -3.46 -10.43
CA GLY A 26 -3.50 -2.42 -11.14
C GLY A 26 -3.89 -2.89 -12.54
N GLU A 27 -4.22 -1.95 -13.42
CA GLU A 27 -4.57 -2.26 -14.81
C GLU A 27 -3.36 -2.84 -15.56
N GLY A 28 -3.48 -4.08 -16.03
CA GLY A 28 -2.43 -4.75 -16.81
C GLY A 28 -1.25 -5.30 -16.00
N TRP A 29 -1.24 -5.21 -14.67
CA TRP A 29 -0.13 -5.69 -13.85
C TRP A 29 -0.56 -6.32 -12.51
N ALA A 30 0.33 -7.12 -11.91
CA ALA A 30 0.30 -7.50 -10.50
C ALA A 30 1.67 -7.95 -10.04
N THR A 31 1.83 -7.97 -8.72
CA THR A 31 3.05 -8.42 -8.07
C THR A 31 2.69 -9.01 -6.70
N GLU A 32 3.49 -9.97 -6.24
CA GLU A 32 3.33 -10.57 -4.91
C GLU A 32 4.38 -10.01 -3.94
N LEU A 33 3.97 -9.39 -2.84
CA LEU A 33 4.85 -8.79 -1.84
C LEU A 33 5.07 -9.74 -0.66
N THR A 34 6.25 -9.67 -0.05
CA THR A 34 6.52 -10.31 1.23
C THR A 34 5.61 -9.72 2.30
N ALA A 35 5.48 -10.40 3.45
CA ALA A 35 4.70 -9.86 4.56
C ALA A 35 5.21 -8.47 5.01
N ALA A 36 6.53 -8.29 5.13
CA ALA A 36 7.15 -7.03 5.55
C ALA A 36 6.92 -5.90 4.53
N GLU A 37 7.11 -6.19 3.23
CA GLU A 37 6.81 -5.24 2.15
C GLU A 37 5.33 -4.86 2.13
N GLY A 38 4.45 -5.85 2.32
CA GLY A 38 3.01 -5.65 2.34
C GLY A 38 2.55 -4.80 3.51
N GLU A 39 3.02 -5.10 4.72
CA GLU A 39 2.72 -4.29 5.92
C GLU A 39 3.22 -2.85 5.77
N ALA A 40 4.45 -2.67 5.27
CA ALA A 40 5.00 -1.34 4.99
C ALA A 40 4.12 -0.56 4.00
N LEU A 41 3.68 -1.21 2.91
CA LEU A 41 2.81 -0.59 1.91
C LEU A 41 1.43 -0.22 2.47
N LEU A 42 0.79 -1.12 3.21
CA LEU A 42 -0.52 -0.86 3.81
C LEU A 42 -0.45 0.32 4.80
N ASN A 43 0.61 0.37 5.62
CA ASN A 43 0.84 1.47 6.56
C ASN A 43 1.08 2.80 5.84
N ALA A 44 1.91 2.81 4.80
CA ALA A 44 2.18 4.01 4.01
C ALA A 44 0.91 4.56 3.35
N ILE A 45 0.12 3.70 2.71
CA ILE A 45 -1.16 4.08 2.07
C ILE A 45 -2.15 4.61 3.11
N GLY A 46 -2.27 3.94 4.26
CA GLY A 46 -3.14 4.40 5.35
C GLY A 46 -2.73 5.77 5.88
N ALA A 47 -1.42 5.99 6.08
CA ALA A 47 -0.88 7.26 6.55
C ALA A 47 -1.13 8.40 5.54
N LEU A 48 -0.87 8.18 4.25
CA LEU A 48 -1.11 9.18 3.20
C LEU A 48 -2.61 9.48 3.04
N GLY A 49 -3.47 8.47 3.08
CA GLY A 49 -4.92 8.66 3.05
C GLY A 49 -5.44 9.47 4.22
N ALA A 50 -4.94 9.22 5.44
CA ALA A 50 -5.29 9.99 6.62
C ALA A 50 -4.80 11.45 6.53
N GLN A 51 -3.60 11.68 6.01
CA GLN A 51 -3.06 13.02 5.80
C GLN A 51 -3.88 13.80 4.76
N HIS A 52 -4.22 13.18 3.62
CA HIS A 52 -5.08 13.78 2.61
C HIS A 52 -6.43 14.20 3.21
N GLN A 53 -7.07 13.29 3.96
CA GLN A 53 -8.36 13.55 4.60
C GLN A 53 -8.29 14.69 5.63
N ALA A 54 -7.16 14.85 6.33
CA ALA A 54 -6.96 15.95 7.28
C ALA A 54 -6.79 17.32 6.59
N LEU A 55 -6.36 17.34 5.32
CA LEU A 55 -6.11 18.55 4.54
C LEU A 55 -7.28 18.93 3.62
N VAL A 56 -8.20 18.01 3.35
CA VAL A 56 -9.26 18.18 2.33
C VAL A 56 -10.14 19.41 2.49
N ASP A 57 -10.39 19.84 3.74
CA ASP A 57 -11.23 21.01 4.05
C ASP A 57 -10.44 22.33 4.01
N THR A 58 -9.12 22.26 3.91
CA THR A 58 -8.23 23.42 3.79
C THR A 58 -7.80 23.71 2.35
N LEU A 59 -8.02 22.75 1.44
CA LEU A 59 -7.72 22.89 0.02
C LEU A 59 -8.82 23.67 -0.70
N LEU A 60 -8.43 24.63 -1.54
CA LEU A 60 -9.31 25.22 -2.55
C LEU A 60 -9.63 24.20 -3.65
N ASP A 61 -10.72 24.43 -4.38
CA ASP A 61 -11.16 23.48 -5.43
C ASP A 61 -10.16 23.37 -6.58
N GLU A 62 -9.37 24.41 -6.84
CA GLU A 62 -8.33 24.44 -7.88
C GLU A 62 -6.96 23.96 -7.39
N GLU A 63 -6.79 23.70 -6.10
CA GLU A 63 -5.51 23.31 -5.53
C GLU A 63 -5.19 21.85 -5.78
N THR A 64 -3.93 21.61 -6.15
CA THR A 64 -3.36 20.27 -6.23
C THR A 64 -2.54 19.98 -4.97
N ILE A 65 -2.50 18.70 -4.60
CA ILE A 65 -1.78 18.20 -3.44
C ILE A 65 -0.90 17.02 -3.85
N GLY A 66 0.33 17.02 -3.36
CA GLY A 66 1.26 15.91 -3.42
C GLY A 66 1.71 15.55 -2.00
N LEU A 67 1.59 14.29 -1.62
CA LEU A 67 2.05 13.75 -0.34
C LEU A 67 2.95 12.55 -0.60
N ASP A 68 4.11 12.53 0.04
CA ASP A 68 5.08 11.45 -0.06
C ASP A 68 5.33 10.77 1.29
N PHE A 69 5.58 9.46 1.23
CA PHE A 69 6.02 8.66 2.35
C PHE A 69 7.23 7.85 1.90
N THR A 70 8.35 7.98 2.62
CA THR A 70 9.52 7.13 2.45
C THR A 70 9.83 6.43 3.76
N GLY A 71 9.91 5.10 3.72
CA GLY A 71 10.13 4.28 4.91
C GLY A 71 10.98 3.06 4.63
N SER A 72 11.63 2.56 5.67
CA SER A 72 12.46 1.36 5.58
C SER A 72 11.60 0.09 5.61
N VAL A 73 11.95 -0.89 4.78
CA VAL A 73 11.34 -2.22 4.74
C VAL A 73 12.33 -3.23 5.36
N PRO A 74 11.99 -3.87 6.49
CA PRO A 74 12.89 -4.81 7.15
C PRO A 74 13.26 -6.00 6.26
N SER A 75 14.54 -6.37 6.28
CA SER A 75 14.98 -7.63 5.66
C SER A 75 14.62 -8.84 6.53
N ALA A 76 14.15 -9.91 5.90
CA ALA A 76 13.88 -11.18 6.59
C ALA A 76 15.17 -11.87 7.11
N THR A 77 16.32 -11.56 6.52
CA THR A 77 17.62 -12.19 6.82
C THR A 77 18.50 -11.35 7.76
N GLY A 78 18.02 -10.17 8.19
CA GLY A 78 18.81 -9.23 8.99
C GLY A 78 19.88 -8.48 8.19
N GLU A 79 19.84 -8.56 6.86
CA GLU A 79 20.67 -7.78 5.93
C GLU A 79 20.22 -6.31 5.86
N GLU A 80 20.86 -5.53 4.99
CA GLU A 80 20.46 -4.13 4.74
C GLU A 80 18.97 -4.04 4.39
N SER A 81 18.28 -3.12 5.03
CA SER A 81 16.84 -2.94 4.84
C SER A 81 16.55 -2.33 3.47
N GLY A 82 15.42 -2.72 2.89
CA GLY A 82 14.88 -2.04 1.71
C GLY A 82 14.30 -0.66 2.06
N GLU A 83 13.82 0.01 1.03
CA GLU A 83 13.13 1.29 1.08
C GLU A 83 11.85 1.21 0.24
N LEU A 84 10.77 1.75 0.80
CA LEU A 84 9.51 1.94 0.11
C LEU A 84 9.21 3.43 0.04
N CYS A 85 9.01 3.92 -1.18
CA CYS A 85 8.49 5.25 -1.46
C CYS A 85 7.05 5.11 -1.95
N VAL A 86 6.11 5.86 -1.38
CA VAL A 86 4.72 5.93 -1.82
C VAL A 86 4.35 7.40 -2.01
N VAL A 87 3.70 7.71 -3.13
CA VAL A 87 3.31 9.07 -3.50
C VAL A 87 1.82 9.09 -3.81
N LEU A 88 1.11 10.00 -3.15
CA LEU A 88 -0.27 10.38 -3.44
C LEU A 88 -0.26 11.73 -4.14
N GLU A 89 -0.89 11.81 -5.31
CA GLU A 89 -1.00 13.06 -6.09
C GLU A 89 -2.42 13.26 -6.60
N GLY A 90 -2.93 14.47 -6.45
CA GLY A 90 -4.25 14.83 -6.96
C GLY A 90 -4.76 16.14 -6.39
N ASP A 91 -6.02 16.15 -5.99
CA ASP A 91 -6.73 17.28 -5.41
C ASP A 91 -7.61 16.80 -4.25
N ARG A 92 -8.49 17.67 -3.75
CA ARG A 92 -9.40 17.35 -2.64
C ARG A 92 -10.45 16.28 -2.96
N TRP A 93 -10.72 16.01 -4.24
CA TRP A 93 -11.75 15.10 -4.71
C TRP A 93 -11.18 13.77 -5.19
N THR A 94 -10.10 13.82 -5.96
CA THR A 94 -9.54 12.67 -6.66
C THR A 94 -8.01 12.67 -6.58
N TRP A 95 -7.43 11.48 -6.42
CA TRP A 95 -5.97 11.33 -6.32
C TRP A 95 -5.54 9.96 -6.77
N SER A 96 -4.35 9.90 -7.36
CA SER A 96 -3.67 8.68 -7.79
C SER A 96 -2.65 8.24 -6.74
N LEU A 97 -2.22 6.98 -6.81
CA LEU A 97 -1.09 6.46 -6.04
C LEU A 97 -0.01 5.94 -6.96
N ARG A 98 1.25 6.16 -6.57
CA ARG A 98 2.42 5.49 -7.12
C ARG A 98 3.26 4.96 -5.97
N PHE A 99 3.95 3.85 -6.19
CA PHE A 99 4.95 3.36 -5.25
C PHE A 99 6.18 2.85 -5.98
N VAL A 100 7.32 2.97 -5.31
CA VAL A 100 8.58 2.37 -5.70
C VAL A 100 9.10 1.59 -4.50
N LEU A 101 9.29 0.29 -4.70
CA LEU A 101 9.92 -0.61 -3.74
C LEU A 101 11.34 -0.91 -4.20
N HIS A 102 12.31 -0.42 -3.44
CA HIS A 102 13.71 -0.79 -3.52
C HIS A 102 13.99 -1.82 -2.44
N PRO A 103 14.08 -3.11 -2.75
CA PRO A 103 14.22 -4.12 -1.73
C PRO A 103 15.67 -4.20 -1.23
N SER A 104 15.88 -5.05 -0.23
CA SER A 104 17.22 -5.51 0.16
C SER A 104 17.98 -6.15 -1.01
N ALA A 105 19.31 -6.23 -0.88
CA ALA A 105 20.17 -6.82 -1.89
C ALA A 105 19.71 -8.24 -2.30
N GLY A 106 19.74 -8.52 -3.60
CA GLY A 106 19.38 -9.84 -4.15
C GLY A 106 17.87 -10.08 -4.33
N GLN A 107 17.02 -9.11 -4.02
CA GLN A 107 15.57 -9.17 -4.26
C GLN A 107 15.13 -8.27 -5.43
N ARG A 108 13.88 -8.43 -5.88
CA ARG A 108 13.34 -7.73 -7.06
C ARG A 108 12.81 -6.35 -6.69
N ALA A 109 13.19 -5.32 -7.44
CA ALA A 109 12.53 -4.03 -7.37
C ALA A 109 11.16 -4.08 -8.05
N VAL A 110 10.23 -3.26 -7.57
CA VAL A 110 8.89 -3.14 -8.15
C VAL A 110 8.47 -1.67 -8.12
N GLU A 111 7.96 -1.17 -9.24
CA GLU A 111 7.20 0.07 -9.30
C GLU A 111 5.78 -0.25 -9.76
N GLY A 112 4.80 0.47 -9.22
CA GLY A 112 3.41 0.33 -9.63
C GLY A 112 2.61 1.59 -9.35
N ALA A 113 1.46 1.68 -10.01
CA ALA A 113 0.59 2.84 -9.95
C ALA A 113 -0.89 2.46 -10.05
N TRP A 114 -1.73 3.25 -9.41
CA TRP A 114 -3.18 3.23 -9.54
C TRP A 114 -3.67 4.64 -9.90
N GLY A 115 -4.47 4.73 -10.97
CA GLY A 115 -5.15 5.98 -11.34
C GLY A 115 -6.26 6.35 -10.34
N PRO A 116 -6.91 7.52 -10.47
CA PRO A 116 -7.71 8.09 -9.39
C PRO A 116 -8.86 7.23 -8.86
N GLY A 117 -9.63 6.61 -9.76
CA GLY A 117 -10.74 5.73 -9.36
C GLY A 117 -10.27 4.46 -8.66
N ALA A 118 -9.19 3.86 -9.17
CA ALA A 118 -8.61 2.65 -8.61
C ALA A 118 -7.89 2.92 -7.27
N ALA A 119 -7.16 4.02 -7.16
CA ALA A 119 -6.36 4.37 -5.98
C ALA A 119 -7.22 4.53 -4.72
N GLN A 120 -8.34 5.25 -4.82
CA GLN A 120 -9.23 5.44 -3.69
C GLN A 120 -9.93 4.14 -3.25
N ALA A 121 -10.36 3.32 -4.21
CA ALA A 121 -10.98 2.04 -3.91
C ALA A 121 -9.98 1.04 -3.31
N PHE A 122 -8.77 0.99 -3.87
CA PHE A 122 -7.66 0.21 -3.37
C PHE A 122 -7.28 0.62 -1.94
N ALA A 123 -7.13 1.92 -1.66
CA ALA A 123 -6.78 2.39 -0.32
C ALA A 123 -7.83 2.03 0.75
N ARG A 124 -9.13 2.10 0.41
CA ARG A 124 -10.20 1.62 1.30
C ARG A 124 -10.08 0.12 1.56
N ALA A 125 -9.77 -0.68 0.54
CA ALA A 125 -9.56 -2.11 0.70
C ALA A 125 -8.31 -2.42 1.55
N CYS A 126 -7.23 -1.64 1.37
CA CYS A 126 -6.01 -1.71 2.19
C CYS A 126 -6.31 -1.45 3.67
N ALA A 127 -7.13 -0.44 4.00
CA ALA A 127 -7.51 -0.15 5.38
C ALA A 127 -8.25 -1.34 6.04
N VAL A 128 -9.23 -1.92 5.34
CA VAL A 128 -9.95 -3.12 5.82
C VAL A 128 -9.00 -4.31 6.00
N LEU A 129 -8.05 -4.50 5.08
CA LEU A 129 -7.05 -5.56 5.19
C LEU A 129 -6.12 -5.35 6.39
N ALA A 130 -5.65 -4.12 6.62
CA ALA A 130 -4.77 -3.78 7.74
C ALA A 130 -5.44 -3.99 9.10
N GLU A 131 -6.73 -3.67 9.22
CA GLU A 131 -7.52 -3.98 10.42
C GLU A 131 -7.63 -5.51 10.63
N ALA A 132 -7.88 -6.26 9.54
CA ALA A 132 -8.00 -7.71 9.59
C ALA A 132 -6.67 -8.43 9.88
N THR A 133 -5.52 -7.91 9.43
CA THR A 133 -4.19 -8.43 9.80
C THR A 133 -3.87 -8.12 11.27
N ALA A 134 -4.11 -6.89 11.74
CA ALA A 134 -3.86 -6.50 13.11
C ALA A 134 -4.67 -7.33 14.13
N ALA A 135 -5.95 -7.57 13.86
CA ALA A 135 -6.82 -8.39 14.71
C ALA A 135 -6.32 -9.84 14.86
N ARG A 136 -5.67 -10.40 13.82
CA ARG A 136 -5.10 -11.75 13.83
C ARG A 136 -3.82 -11.83 14.67
N SER A 137 -2.97 -10.80 14.61
CA SER A 137 -1.74 -10.71 15.41
C SER A 137 -2.02 -10.49 16.90
N GLY A 138 -3.11 -9.80 17.25
CA GLY A 138 -3.52 -9.56 18.65
C GLY A 138 -4.23 -10.75 19.33
N GLY A 139 -4.80 -11.69 18.56
CA GLY A 139 -5.51 -12.85 19.08
C GLY A 139 -4.62 -14.04 19.47
N ALA A 140 -3.34 -14.04 19.11
CA ALA A 140 -2.41 -15.14 19.39
C ALA A 140 -1.83 -15.12 20.83
N GLY A 141 -2.32 -14.23 21.70
CA GLY A 141 -1.81 -14.01 23.06
C GLY A 141 -2.84 -14.12 24.19
N ALA A 142 -4.01 -14.73 23.95
CA ALA A 142 -5.05 -14.94 24.97
C ALA A 142 -5.30 -16.43 25.26
#